data_AF-A0A0R3SL30-F1
#
_entry.id   AF-A0A0R3SL30-F1
#
_cell.length_a   1.000
_cell.length_b   1.000
_cell.length_c   1.000
_cell.angle_alpha   90.00
_cell.angle_beta   90.00
_cell.angle_gamma   90.00
#
_symmetry.space_group_name_H-M   'P 1'
#
loop_
_entity.id
_entity.type
_entity.pdbx_description
1 polymer ?
#
loop_
_entity_poly.entity_id
_entity_poly.type
_entity_poly.pdbx_seq_one_letter_code
_entity_poly.pdbx_strand_id
1 'polypeptide(L)'
;MICGETPFYSDDLVTTYSKIMSHTTSLHLPKDIAITPSCLDFIKHLLSPEDVRLGSGPDGAEEVRNHSWFSTSWAADECLPSRVNEPGDEAYFDWTWKTLRSLSPGPFQPSLTSETDTSYFREDDIEGGCENQLQEQPNSSSGISDDPKIGATRNGEAVNASFEGNQLSFAGFTFSSPKLAPLSGVYLAPSQTIHEVSSSVMEDTLSEKESSEQTQYIHELKEALAQAQHQLITSEARYVENLSDAERRFEVLKLEHASAMNQMEAEISKLKNLSPILLHLFSSLVI
;
A
#
# COMPACT_ATOMS: atom_id res chain seq x y z
N MET A 1 -2.82 1.85 -22.86
CA MET A 1 -3.36 0.47 -22.89
C MET A 1 -4.19 0.24 -24.14
N ILE A 2 -5.35 0.89 -24.30
CA ILE A 2 -6.24 0.63 -25.45
C ILE A 2 -5.68 1.17 -26.76
N CYS A 3 -5.17 2.40 -26.75
CA CYS A 3 -4.66 3.04 -27.96
C CYS A 3 -3.19 2.71 -28.28
N GLY A 4 -2.49 1.95 -27.43
CA GLY A 4 -1.06 1.70 -27.56
C GLY A 4 -0.14 2.89 -27.22
N GLU A 5 -0.60 4.12 -27.41
CA GLU A 5 0.16 5.35 -27.17
C GLU A 5 -0.43 6.22 -26.05
N THR A 6 0.33 7.22 -25.60
CA THR A 6 -0.14 8.20 -24.60
C THR A 6 -0.94 9.33 -25.28
N PRO A 7 -2.02 9.84 -24.67
CA PRO A 7 -2.97 10.74 -25.35
C PRO A 7 -2.40 12.12 -25.72
N PHE A 8 -1.29 12.52 -25.10
CA PHE A 8 -0.64 13.82 -25.32
C PHE A 8 0.79 13.69 -25.86
N TYR A 9 1.13 12.53 -26.42
CA TYR A 9 2.47 12.25 -26.93
C TYR A 9 2.96 13.32 -27.93
N SER A 10 4.23 13.70 -27.81
CA SER A 10 4.97 14.53 -28.74
C SER A 10 6.46 14.26 -28.56
N ASP A 11 7.26 14.43 -29.61
CA ASP A 11 8.72 14.29 -29.52
C ASP A 11 9.37 15.38 -28.65
N ASP A 12 8.71 16.54 -28.57
CA ASP A 12 9.12 17.68 -27.77
C ASP A 12 8.36 17.74 -26.42
N LEU A 13 9.13 17.92 -25.35
CA LEU A 13 8.64 18.01 -23.97
C LEU A 13 7.71 19.21 -23.78
N VAL A 14 8.07 20.37 -24.34
CA VAL A 14 7.26 21.61 -24.22
C VAL A 14 5.92 21.45 -24.93
N THR A 15 5.92 20.81 -26.09
CA THR A 15 4.71 20.48 -26.85
C THR A 15 3.83 19.49 -26.09
N THR A 16 4.43 18.48 -25.44
CA THR A 16 3.70 17.55 -24.57
C THR A 16 2.99 18.30 -23.43
N TYR A 17 3.68 19.21 -22.74
CA TYR A 17 3.06 20.05 -21.71
C TYR A 17 1.95 20.93 -22.26
N SER A 18 2.16 21.53 -23.43
CA SER A 18 1.16 22.38 -24.08
C SER A 18 -0.11 21.58 -24.39
N LYS A 19 0.03 20.36 -24.89
CA LYS A 19 -1.10 19.44 -25.13
C LYS A 19 -1.82 19.07 -23.84
N ILE A 20 -1.11 18.79 -22.75
CA ILE A 20 -1.72 18.50 -21.43
C ILE A 20 -2.50 19.72 -20.92
N MET A 21 -1.94 20.92 -21.02
CA MET A 21 -2.58 22.16 -20.58
C MET A 21 -3.84 22.48 -21.39
N SER A 22 -3.86 22.16 -22.68
CA SER A 22 -5.02 22.30 -23.56
C SER A 22 -5.77 20.97 -23.77
N HIS A 23 -5.90 20.15 -22.74
CA HIS A 23 -6.46 18.78 -22.83
C HIS A 23 -7.84 18.70 -23.47
N THR A 24 -8.68 19.73 -23.30
CA THR A 24 -10.04 19.79 -23.86
C THR A 24 -10.07 19.85 -25.38
N THR A 25 -9.02 20.38 -26.02
CA THR A 25 -8.92 20.52 -27.49
C THR A 25 -7.89 19.59 -28.10
N SER A 26 -6.84 19.22 -27.36
CA SER A 26 -5.73 18.40 -27.84
C SER A 26 -5.99 16.89 -27.75
N LEU A 27 -6.99 16.48 -26.95
CA LEU A 27 -7.33 15.07 -26.78
C LEU A 27 -7.93 14.50 -28.08
N HIS A 28 -7.10 13.79 -28.83
CA HIS A 28 -7.49 13.10 -30.06
C HIS A 28 -7.31 11.61 -29.89
N LEU A 29 -8.42 10.87 -29.99
CA LEU A 29 -8.39 9.42 -29.99
C LEU A 29 -8.29 8.90 -31.42
N PRO A 30 -7.46 7.88 -31.69
CA PRO A 30 -7.33 7.28 -33.02
C PRO A 30 -8.67 6.74 -33.51
N LYS A 31 -9.02 6.95 -34.79
CA LYS A 31 -10.30 6.51 -35.38
C LYS A 31 -10.26 5.05 -35.87
N ASP A 32 -9.07 4.53 -36.03
CA ASP A 32 -8.73 3.18 -36.47
C ASP A 32 -8.89 2.13 -35.35
N ILE A 33 -9.01 2.57 -34.10
CA ILE A 33 -9.22 1.71 -32.95
C ILE A 33 -10.70 1.75 -32.58
N ALA A 34 -11.33 0.57 -32.57
CA ALA A 34 -12.71 0.44 -32.14
C ALA A 34 -12.76 0.52 -30.59
N ILE A 35 -13.17 1.67 -30.06
CA ILE A 35 -13.39 1.88 -28.63
C ILE A 35 -14.91 1.98 -28.39
N THR A 36 -15.39 1.32 -27.34
CA THR A 36 -16.83 1.32 -26.99
C THR A 36 -17.27 2.72 -26.54
N PRO A 37 -18.57 3.07 -26.65
CA PRO A 37 -19.06 4.36 -26.17
C PRO A 37 -18.82 4.56 -24.67
N SER A 38 -19.09 3.53 -23.85
CA SER A 38 -18.76 3.50 -22.41
C SER A 38 -17.26 3.68 -22.16
N CYS A 39 -16.42 3.16 -23.07
CA CYS A 39 -14.99 3.35 -23.03
C CYS A 39 -14.59 4.81 -23.22
N LEU A 40 -15.05 5.37 -24.32
CA LEU A 40 -14.78 6.75 -24.69
C LEU A 40 -15.24 7.74 -23.59
N ASP A 41 -16.41 7.47 -23.01
CA ASP A 41 -17.01 8.30 -21.97
C ASP A 41 -16.14 8.38 -20.71
N PHE A 42 -15.67 7.23 -20.21
CA PHE A 42 -14.78 7.18 -19.05
C PHE A 42 -13.47 7.95 -19.27
N ILE A 43 -12.83 7.77 -20.43
CA ILE A 43 -11.56 8.45 -20.75
C ILE A 43 -11.77 9.97 -20.72
N LYS A 44 -12.88 10.46 -21.28
CA LYS A 44 -13.21 11.89 -21.29
C LYS A 44 -13.49 12.43 -19.89
N HIS A 45 -14.19 11.67 -19.05
CA HIS A 45 -14.48 12.08 -17.67
C HIS A 45 -13.24 12.03 -16.75
N LEU A 46 -12.26 11.15 -17.02
CA LEU A 46 -10.97 11.20 -16.34
C LEU A 46 -10.09 12.35 -16.83
N LEU A 47 -10.02 12.55 -18.15
CA LEU A 47 -9.21 13.59 -18.79
C LEU A 47 -10.00 14.90 -18.92
N SER A 48 -10.67 15.29 -17.84
CA SER A 48 -11.41 16.55 -17.72
C SER A 48 -10.74 17.47 -16.68
N PRO A 49 -11.16 18.76 -16.62
CA PRO A 49 -10.77 19.69 -15.56
C PRO A 49 -11.05 19.13 -14.16
N GLU A 50 -10.27 19.55 -13.15
CA GLU A 50 -10.27 18.95 -11.81
C GLU A 50 -11.62 19.02 -11.07
N ASP A 51 -12.40 20.07 -11.34
CA ASP A 51 -13.70 20.36 -10.73
C ASP A 51 -14.80 19.40 -11.18
N VAL A 52 -14.68 18.86 -12.39
CA VAL A 52 -15.65 17.93 -13.01
C VAL A 52 -15.01 16.57 -13.31
N ARG A 53 -13.83 16.29 -12.76
CA ARG A 53 -13.13 15.03 -12.97
C ARG A 53 -13.84 13.92 -12.22
N LEU A 54 -14.00 12.79 -12.90
CA LEU A 54 -14.55 11.57 -12.30
C LEU A 54 -13.77 11.23 -11.02
N GLY A 55 -14.48 11.15 -9.89
CA GLY A 55 -13.91 10.88 -8.58
C GLY A 55 -13.48 12.12 -7.77
N SER A 56 -13.67 13.33 -8.29
CA SER A 56 -13.51 14.59 -7.51
C SER A 56 -14.75 14.94 -6.68
N GLY A 57 -15.89 14.30 -6.95
CA GLY A 57 -17.15 14.56 -6.26
C GLY A 57 -17.21 13.98 -4.82
N PRO A 58 -18.34 14.18 -4.11
CA PRO A 58 -18.54 13.70 -2.74
C PRO A 58 -18.51 12.16 -2.63
N ASP A 59 -18.89 11.45 -3.68
CA ASP A 59 -18.88 9.98 -3.75
C ASP A 59 -17.47 9.42 -4.03
N GLY A 60 -16.54 10.28 -4.46
CA GLY A 60 -15.14 9.96 -4.71
C GLY A 60 -14.96 8.70 -5.56
N ALA A 61 -14.26 7.71 -5.01
CA ALA A 61 -13.97 6.47 -5.73
C ALA A 61 -15.21 5.61 -6.05
N GLU A 62 -16.35 5.79 -5.37
CA GLU A 62 -17.60 5.07 -5.73
C GLU A 62 -18.13 5.52 -7.10
N GLU A 63 -17.96 6.79 -7.45
CA GLU A 63 -18.33 7.32 -8.77
C GLU A 63 -17.58 6.58 -9.88
N VAL A 64 -16.27 6.38 -9.70
CA VAL A 64 -15.41 5.62 -10.61
C VAL A 64 -15.86 4.16 -10.70
N ARG A 65 -16.17 3.54 -9.55
CA ARG A 65 -16.60 2.13 -9.47
C ARG A 65 -17.92 1.85 -10.16
N ASN A 66 -18.83 2.82 -10.15
CA ASN A 66 -20.17 2.72 -10.72
C ASN A 66 -20.23 3.15 -12.19
N HIS A 67 -19.11 3.57 -12.77
CA HIS A 67 -19.06 3.97 -14.17
C HIS A 67 -19.43 2.80 -15.11
N SER A 68 -20.21 3.09 -16.15
CA SER A 68 -20.76 2.09 -17.08
C SER A 68 -19.70 1.20 -17.74
N TRP A 69 -18.49 1.72 -17.96
CA TRP A 69 -17.33 0.94 -18.39
C TRP A 69 -17.14 -0.33 -17.55
N PHE A 70 -17.26 -0.23 -16.24
CA PHE A 70 -17.02 -1.35 -15.32
C PHE A 70 -18.27 -2.19 -15.04
N SER A 71 -19.35 -2.00 -15.80
CA SER A 71 -20.54 -2.83 -15.67
C SER A 71 -20.26 -4.27 -16.08
N THR A 72 -20.75 -5.25 -15.32
CA THR A 72 -20.70 -6.67 -15.70
C THR A 72 -21.69 -7.04 -16.80
N SER A 73 -22.67 -6.17 -17.06
CA SER A 73 -23.71 -6.35 -18.07
C SER A 73 -23.41 -5.54 -19.33
N TRP A 74 -22.16 -5.58 -19.83
CA TRP A 74 -21.86 -5.00 -21.13
C TRP A 74 -22.87 -5.53 -22.14
N ALA A 75 -23.57 -4.64 -22.84
CA ALA A 75 -24.48 -5.06 -23.90
C ALA A 75 -23.68 -5.89 -24.92
N ALA A 76 -24.27 -6.96 -25.46
CA ALA A 76 -23.63 -7.78 -26.49
C ALA A 76 -23.15 -6.95 -27.70
N ASP A 77 -23.68 -5.73 -27.86
CA ASP A 77 -23.32 -4.75 -28.89
C ASP A 77 -22.07 -3.91 -28.54
N GLU A 78 -21.72 -3.74 -27.26
CA GLU A 78 -20.48 -3.04 -26.84
C GLU A 78 -19.28 -4.00 -26.77
N CYS A 79 -19.52 -5.27 -26.45
CA CYS A 79 -18.49 -6.31 -26.60
C CYS A 79 -18.31 -6.59 -28.09
N LEU A 80 -17.31 -5.97 -28.73
CA LEU A 80 -16.89 -6.33 -30.10
C LEU A 80 -16.71 -7.85 -30.19
N PRO A 81 -17.65 -8.60 -30.82
CA PRO A 81 -17.73 -10.05 -30.68
C PRO A 81 -16.58 -10.81 -31.37
N SER A 82 -15.63 -10.08 -31.98
CA SER A 82 -14.60 -10.66 -32.84
C SER A 82 -13.27 -10.94 -32.13
N ARG A 83 -13.07 -10.54 -30.86
CA ARG A 83 -11.82 -10.79 -30.11
C ARG A 83 -11.94 -11.14 -28.63
N VAL A 84 -13.15 -11.23 -28.05
CA VAL A 84 -13.36 -11.40 -26.59
C VAL A 84 -14.03 -12.74 -26.22
N ASN A 85 -13.95 -13.73 -27.10
CA ASN A 85 -14.49 -15.07 -26.84
C ASN A 85 -13.42 -16.13 -27.05
N GLU A 86 -12.22 -15.92 -26.47
CA GLU A 86 -11.30 -17.05 -26.35
C GLU A 86 -11.88 -18.01 -25.28
N PRO A 87 -11.85 -19.35 -25.52
CA PRO A 87 -12.36 -20.31 -24.55
C PRO A 87 -11.62 -20.18 -23.21
N GLY A 88 -12.28 -19.65 -22.19
CA GLY A 88 -11.68 -19.38 -20.86
C GLY A 88 -12.05 -18.03 -20.26
N ASP A 89 -12.54 -17.08 -21.07
CA ASP A 89 -12.89 -15.74 -20.60
C ASP A 89 -14.18 -15.69 -19.76
N GLU A 90 -14.94 -16.80 -19.70
CA GLU A 90 -16.18 -16.89 -18.92
C GLU A 90 -15.99 -16.65 -17.42
N ALA A 91 -14.79 -16.95 -16.91
CA ALA A 91 -14.41 -16.74 -15.52
C ALA A 91 -14.33 -15.25 -15.14
N TYR A 92 -14.37 -14.32 -16.11
CA TYR A 92 -14.28 -12.89 -15.88
C TYR A 92 -15.62 -12.15 -16.02
N PHE A 93 -16.75 -12.84 -16.26
CA PHE A 93 -18.06 -12.18 -16.37
C PHE A 93 -18.72 -11.90 -15.01
N ASP A 94 -18.36 -12.62 -13.94
CA ASP A 94 -18.99 -12.52 -12.61
C ASP A 94 -18.21 -11.67 -11.58
N TRP A 95 -17.21 -10.93 -12.05
CA TRP A 95 -16.31 -10.20 -11.17
C TRP A 95 -17.02 -9.10 -10.37
N THR A 96 -16.48 -8.80 -9.19
CA THR A 96 -16.88 -7.64 -8.38
C THR A 96 -15.64 -6.93 -7.86
N TRP A 97 -15.76 -5.67 -7.44
CA TRP A 97 -14.67 -4.93 -6.80
C TRP A 97 -14.06 -5.64 -5.59
N LYS A 98 -14.82 -6.53 -4.92
CA LYS A 98 -14.36 -7.33 -3.78
C LYS A 98 -13.64 -8.60 -4.20
N THR A 99 -14.03 -9.20 -5.33
CA THR A 99 -13.53 -10.51 -5.80
C THR A 99 -12.43 -10.40 -6.84
N LEU A 100 -12.20 -9.21 -7.43
CA LEU A 100 -11.27 -8.98 -8.54
C LEU A 100 -9.86 -9.53 -8.30
N ARG A 101 -9.33 -9.45 -7.07
CA ARG A 101 -8.00 -10.00 -6.73
C ARG A 101 -7.96 -11.52 -6.54
N SER A 102 -9.12 -12.14 -6.35
CA SER A 102 -9.26 -13.58 -6.14
C SER A 102 -9.59 -14.33 -7.43
N LEU A 103 -9.84 -13.62 -8.53
CA LEU A 103 -10.06 -14.22 -9.84
C LEU A 103 -8.78 -14.96 -10.26
N SER A 104 -8.96 -16.21 -10.71
CA SER A 104 -7.87 -17.07 -11.14
C SER A 104 -8.31 -17.89 -12.36
N PRO A 105 -7.47 -17.99 -13.41
CA PRO A 105 -6.21 -17.25 -13.59
C PRO A 105 -6.46 -15.75 -13.82
N GLY A 106 -5.42 -14.92 -13.70
CA GLY A 106 -5.47 -13.54 -14.20
C GLY A 106 -5.30 -13.51 -15.73
N PRO A 107 -5.60 -12.38 -16.40
CA PRO A 107 -5.51 -12.28 -17.87
C PRO A 107 -4.12 -12.62 -18.43
N PHE A 108 -3.08 -12.34 -17.65
CA PHE A 108 -1.71 -12.75 -17.96
C PHE A 108 -1.14 -13.53 -16.77
N GLN A 109 -0.72 -14.76 -17.02
CA GLN A 109 -0.08 -15.62 -16.03
C GLN A 109 1.40 -15.80 -16.38
N PRO A 110 2.34 -15.27 -15.58
CA PRO A 110 3.77 -15.44 -15.83
C PRO A 110 4.19 -16.91 -15.64
N SER A 111 5.00 -17.42 -16.56
CA SER A 111 5.59 -18.75 -16.48
C SER A 111 6.99 -18.66 -15.87
N LEU A 112 7.08 -18.79 -14.54
CA LEU A 112 8.33 -18.70 -13.80
C LEU A 112 9.04 -20.06 -13.75
N THR A 113 10.35 -20.04 -13.97
CA THR A 113 11.23 -21.23 -13.90
C THR A 113 11.84 -21.45 -12.52
N SER A 114 12.04 -20.39 -11.74
CA SER A 114 12.59 -20.41 -10.38
C SER A 114 12.10 -19.23 -9.53
N GLU A 115 12.42 -19.22 -8.24
CA GLU A 115 12.14 -18.10 -7.33
C GLU A 115 12.93 -16.81 -7.67
N THR A 116 14.04 -16.93 -8.40
CA THR A 116 14.90 -15.83 -8.84
C THR A 116 14.72 -15.51 -10.32
N ASP A 117 13.67 -16.01 -10.96
CA ASP A 117 13.38 -15.77 -12.37
C ASP A 117 13.08 -14.28 -12.61
N THR A 118 13.91 -13.64 -13.43
CA THR A 118 13.82 -12.22 -13.80
C THR A 118 13.51 -12.01 -15.28
N SER A 119 13.04 -13.05 -15.99
CA SER A 119 12.79 -13.02 -17.44
C SER A 119 11.76 -11.97 -17.93
N TYR A 120 10.91 -11.46 -17.03
CA TYR A 120 9.96 -10.39 -17.32
C TYR A 120 10.50 -8.97 -17.08
N PHE A 121 11.74 -8.85 -16.58
CA PHE A 121 12.46 -7.59 -16.46
C PHE A 121 13.40 -7.45 -17.65
N ARG A 122 13.59 -6.21 -18.13
CA ARG A 122 14.57 -5.96 -19.18
C ARG A 122 15.97 -6.04 -18.58
N GLU A 123 16.90 -6.58 -19.34
CA GLU A 123 18.31 -6.44 -19.04
C GLU A 123 18.68 -4.98 -19.29
N ASP A 124 18.95 -4.24 -18.22
CA ASP A 124 19.54 -2.91 -18.36
C ASP A 124 21.02 -3.11 -18.72
N ASP A 125 21.41 -2.66 -19.91
CA ASP A 125 22.81 -2.49 -20.23
C ASP A 125 23.36 -1.47 -19.23
N ILE A 126 24.17 -1.92 -18.28
CA ILE A 126 24.94 -1.03 -17.40
C ILE A 126 26.05 -0.40 -18.28
N GLU A 127 25.66 0.51 -19.18
CA GLU A 127 26.58 1.35 -19.93
C GLU A 127 27.21 2.35 -18.96
N GLY A 128 28.36 1.98 -18.41
CA GLY A 128 29.20 2.84 -17.58
C GLY A 128 29.06 2.53 -16.10
N GLY A 129 30.12 1.96 -15.53
CA GLY A 129 30.18 1.58 -14.12
C GLY A 129 29.75 2.70 -13.18
N CYS A 130 28.64 2.49 -12.49
CA CYS A 130 28.34 3.12 -11.21
C CYS A 130 29.18 2.49 -10.08
N GLU A 131 30.39 2.00 -10.35
CA GLU A 131 31.29 1.50 -9.30
C GLU A 131 32.05 2.63 -8.59
N ASN A 132 32.06 3.89 -9.05
CA ASN A 132 32.76 4.97 -8.35
C ASN A 132 32.15 6.38 -8.56
N GLN A 133 30.84 6.53 -8.36
CA GLN A 133 30.23 7.86 -8.09
C GLN A 133 29.57 7.94 -6.71
N LEU A 134 29.93 7.03 -5.79
CA LEU A 134 30.20 7.49 -4.44
C LEU A 134 31.42 8.41 -4.57
N GLN A 135 31.18 9.69 -4.85
CA GLN A 135 32.15 10.71 -4.51
C GLN A 135 32.38 10.51 -3.02
N GLU A 136 33.50 9.85 -2.66
CA GLU A 136 33.91 9.74 -1.27
C GLU A 136 33.75 11.14 -0.70
N GLN A 137 32.90 11.24 0.31
CA GLN A 137 32.64 12.50 0.96
C GLN A 137 33.99 13.13 1.33
N PRO A 138 34.15 14.45 1.22
CA PRO A 138 35.38 15.08 1.70
C PRO A 138 35.58 14.62 3.14
N ASN A 139 36.73 14.02 3.40
CA ASN A 139 37.15 13.51 4.71
C ASN A 139 36.96 14.58 5.79
N SER A 140 35.77 14.69 6.37
CA SER A 140 35.57 15.27 7.68
C SER A 140 35.80 14.12 8.66
N SER A 141 37.06 13.97 9.03
CA SER A 141 37.50 13.12 10.13
C SER A 141 36.75 13.52 11.41
N SER A 142 35.59 12.93 11.66
CA SER A 142 35.00 12.89 13.01
C SER A 142 35.52 11.64 13.69
N GLY A 143 36.84 11.61 13.91
CA GLY A 143 37.39 10.83 15.00
C GLY A 143 36.82 11.43 16.28
N ILE A 144 35.98 10.68 16.97
CA ILE A 144 35.63 10.96 18.36
C ILE A 144 36.92 10.70 19.15
N SER A 145 37.75 11.74 19.26
CA SER A 145 38.85 11.77 20.22
C SER A 145 38.27 12.27 21.54
N ASP A 146 37.99 11.33 22.44
CA ASP A 146 37.86 11.59 23.87
C ASP A 146 39.22 12.08 24.39
N ASP A 147 39.47 13.39 24.39
CA ASP A 147 40.50 13.98 25.25
C ASP A 147 40.30 15.49 25.46
N PRO A 148 40.14 15.99 26.70
CA PRO A 148 39.99 17.41 26.96
C PRO A 148 41.36 18.02 27.29
N LYS A 149 42.11 18.52 26.30
CA LYS A 149 43.24 19.43 26.55
C LYS A 149 43.53 20.44 25.43
N ILE A 150 43.16 21.67 25.77
CA ILE A 150 43.53 23.00 25.27
C ILE A 150 44.82 23.08 24.40
N GLY A 151 44.64 23.55 23.16
CA GLY A 151 45.23 24.81 22.65
C GLY A 151 46.65 24.82 22.06
N ALA A 152 46.77 25.06 20.74
CA ALA A 152 47.29 26.30 20.13
C ALA A 152 48.10 26.12 18.82
N THR A 153 47.93 27.12 17.94
CA THR A 153 48.67 27.47 16.70
C THR A 153 48.30 26.65 15.45
N ARG A 154 48.11 27.19 14.23
CA ARG A 154 48.25 28.54 13.64
C ARG A 154 47.58 28.54 12.25
N ASN A 155 47.02 29.68 11.84
CA ASN A 155 46.69 30.14 10.47
C ASN A 155 45.46 29.58 9.73
N GLY A 156 44.57 30.49 9.33
CA GLY A 156 43.76 30.39 8.10
C GLY A 156 42.32 29.88 8.27
N GLU A 157 41.37 30.79 8.07
CA GLU A 157 39.92 30.59 7.93
C GLU A 157 39.17 29.94 9.10
N ALA A 158 38.26 30.73 9.68
CA ALA A 158 37.21 30.20 10.54
C ALA A 158 36.30 29.30 9.70
N VAL A 159 36.60 28.01 9.66
CA VAL A 159 35.61 27.01 9.30
C VAL A 159 34.61 27.02 10.43
N ASN A 160 33.53 27.78 10.26
CA ASN A 160 32.32 27.55 11.03
C ASN A 160 31.88 26.13 10.69
N ALA A 161 32.37 25.14 11.45
CA ALA A 161 31.92 23.76 11.37
C ALA A 161 30.50 23.70 11.93
N SER A 162 29.55 24.22 11.15
CA SER A 162 28.14 24.08 11.40
C SER A 162 27.79 22.60 11.22
N PHE A 163 27.01 22.07 12.14
CA PHE A 163 26.48 20.72 12.01
C PHE A 163 25.60 20.64 10.74
N GLU A 164 25.98 19.79 9.79
CA GLU A 164 25.28 19.64 8.51
C GLU A 164 24.06 18.72 8.60
N GLY A 165 24.07 17.76 9.53
CA GLY A 165 22.92 16.89 9.80
C GLY A 165 22.47 16.02 8.63
N ASN A 166 23.36 15.71 7.67
CA ASN A 166 23.03 15.02 6.42
C ASN A 166 22.32 13.65 6.57
N GLN A 167 22.45 13.01 7.74
CA GLN A 167 21.79 11.72 8.04
C GLN A 167 20.41 11.87 8.69
N LEU A 168 20.02 13.07 9.12
CA LEU A 168 18.76 13.29 9.82
C LEU A 168 17.54 13.06 8.92
N SER A 169 17.68 13.23 7.61
CA SER A 169 16.62 12.90 6.64
C SER A 169 16.28 11.42 6.58
N PHE A 170 17.16 10.55 7.08
CA PHE A 170 16.99 9.09 7.08
C PHE A 170 16.72 8.52 8.48
N ALA A 171 16.63 9.37 9.51
CA ALA A 171 16.29 8.92 10.85
C ALA A 171 14.88 8.28 10.85
N GLY A 172 14.78 7.03 11.32
CA GLY A 172 13.54 6.25 11.30
C GLY A 172 13.28 5.47 10.02
N PHE A 173 14.22 5.46 9.06
CA PHE A 173 14.11 4.65 7.85
C PHE A 173 14.14 3.13 8.13
N THR A 174 14.93 2.71 9.13
CA THR A 174 15.04 1.29 9.50
C THR A 174 13.70 0.76 10.02
N PHE A 175 13.17 -0.25 9.33
CA PHE A 175 11.97 -0.97 9.72
C PHE A 175 12.25 -2.47 9.84
N SER A 176 11.81 -3.08 10.94
CA SER A 176 11.80 -4.54 11.12
C SER A 176 10.41 -4.96 11.57
N SER A 177 9.78 -5.85 10.81
CA SER A 177 8.47 -6.39 11.19
C SER A 177 8.61 -7.17 12.50
N PRO A 178 7.75 -6.93 13.51
CA PRO A 178 7.81 -7.66 14.79
C PRO A 178 7.72 -9.18 14.65
N LYS A 179 7.16 -9.68 13.54
CA LYS A 179 7.02 -11.12 13.23
C LYS A 179 8.27 -11.73 12.60
N LEU A 180 9.20 -10.91 12.12
CA LEU A 180 10.42 -11.33 11.40
C LEU A 180 11.68 -10.71 11.99
N ALA A 181 11.60 -9.98 13.11
CA ALA A 181 12.77 -9.42 13.75
C ALA A 181 13.68 -10.57 14.17
N PRO A 182 14.88 -10.75 13.56
CA PRO A 182 15.93 -11.41 14.30
C PRO A 182 16.23 -10.50 15.48
N LEU A 183 16.50 -11.09 16.65
CA LEU A 183 16.92 -10.38 17.85
C LEU A 183 17.84 -9.21 17.47
N SER A 184 17.32 -7.99 17.54
CA SER A 184 18.12 -6.77 17.41
C SER A 184 18.96 -6.64 18.68
N GLY A 185 19.84 -7.62 18.91
CA GLY A 185 21.05 -7.42 19.67
C GLY A 185 21.84 -6.40 18.89
N VAL A 186 21.98 -5.22 19.49
CA VAL A 186 23.03 -4.23 19.28
C VAL A 186 24.00 -4.66 18.18
N TYR A 187 23.90 -4.04 17.00
CA TYR A 187 24.95 -4.10 16.00
C TYR A 187 26.17 -3.37 16.57
N LEU A 188 26.93 -4.06 17.41
CA LEU A 188 28.31 -3.73 17.71
C LEU A 188 29.09 -4.00 16.42
N ALA A 189 29.63 -2.94 15.84
CA ALA A 189 30.56 -3.03 14.72
C ALA A 189 31.68 -4.06 15.05
N PRO A 190 32.20 -4.81 14.06
CA PRO A 190 33.24 -5.77 14.32
C PRO A 190 34.52 -5.03 14.78
N SER A 191 34.94 -5.29 16.01
CA SER A 191 36.24 -4.85 16.52
C SER A 191 37.35 -5.48 15.67
N GLN A 192 38.15 -4.63 15.04
CA GLN A 192 39.36 -5.06 14.35
C GLN A 192 40.32 -5.70 15.35
N THR A 193 40.79 -6.89 14.99
CA THR A 193 41.79 -7.70 15.69
C THR A 193 43.08 -6.91 15.92
N ILE A 194 43.46 -6.72 17.18
CA ILE A 194 44.83 -6.37 17.57
C ILE A 194 45.42 -7.56 18.33
N HIS A 195 46.48 -8.12 17.74
CA HIS A 195 47.42 -9.04 18.35
C HIS A 195 48.13 -8.37 19.54
N GLU A 196 48.18 -9.00 20.72
CA GLU A 196 49.44 -9.47 21.37
C GLU A 196 49.31 -9.81 22.87
N VAL A 197 49.86 -11.01 23.17
CA VAL A 197 50.67 -11.43 24.33
C VAL A 197 50.01 -11.63 25.72
N SER A 198 50.17 -12.88 26.17
CA SER A 198 49.86 -13.46 27.48
C SER A 198 50.51 -12.76 28.68
N SER A 199 49.79 -12.72 29.80
CA SER A 199 50.38 -13.00 31.12
C SER A 199 49.32 -13.42 32.13
N SER A 200 49.69 -14.44 32.90
CA SER A 200 48.96 -15.19 33.91
C SER A 200 48.69 -14.47 35.23
N VAL A 201 47.80 -15.11 36.01
CA VAL A 201 47.60 -15.11 37.48
C VAL A 201 46.50 -14.17 38.01
N MET A 202 45.37 -14.77 38.43
CA MET A 202 44.64 -14.57 39.71
C MET A 202 43.25 -15.23 39.61
N GLU A 203 43.14 -16.51 39.98
CA GLU A 203 41.98 -17.37 39.67
C GLU A 203 41.06 -17.66 40.88
N ASP A 204 41.15 -16.90 41.98
CA ASP A 204 40.47 -17.27 43.24
C ASP A 204 39.44 -16.23 43.76
N THR A 205 39.08 -15.23 42.95
CA THR A 205 38.04 -14.23 43.31
C THR A 205 36.94 -14.03 42.27
N LEU A 206 36.95 -14.80 41.17
CA LEU A 206 36.00 -14.66 40.05
C LEU A 206 34.70 -15.45 40.24
N SER A 207 34.73 -16.57 40.97
CA SER A 207 33.57 -17.48 41.07
C SER A 207 32.38 -16.91 41.87
N GLU A 208 32.61 -16.07 42.88
CA GLU A 208 31.52 -15.50 43.70
C GLU A 208 30.84 -14.32 43.00
N LYS A 209 31.58 -13.54 42.20
CA LYS A 209 31.06 -12.40 41.45
C LYS A 209 30.22 -12.84 40.25
N GLU A 210 30.71 -13.84 39.50
CA GLU A 210 29.95 -14.43 38.39
C GLU A 210 28.65 -15.08 38.86
N SER A 211 28.66 -15.76 40.02
CA SER A 211 27.43 -16.34 40.60
C SER A 211 26.40 -15.27 41.02
N SER A 212 26.86 -14.14 41.56
CA SER A 212 26.00 -13.01 41.93
C SER A 212 25.36 -12.32 40.70
N GLU A 213 26.14 -12.12 39.63
CA GLU A 213 25.63 -11.51 38.40
C GLU A 213 24.64 -12.44 37.69
N GLN A 214 24.93 -13.75 37.67
CA GLN A 214 24.08 -14.75 37.06
C GLN A 214 22.75 -14.93 37.82
N THR A 215 22.75 -14.84 39.15
CA THR A 215 21.52 -14.87 39.96
C THR A 215 20.69 -13.61 39.78
N GLN A 216 21.31 -12.44 39.62
CA GLN A 216 20.63 -11.18 39.34
C GLN A 216 19.97 -11.20 37.95
N TYR A 217 20.66 -11.72 36.94
CA TYR A 217 20.11 -11.89 35.59
C TYR A 217 18.91 -12.85 35.57
N ILE A 218 18.97 -13.97 36.30
CA ILE A 218 17.84 -14.90 36.43
C ILE A 218 16.64 -14.24 37.12
N HIS A 219 16.88 -13.39 38.12
CA HIS A 219 15.81 -12.64 38.79
C HIS A 219 15.13 -11.67 37.82
N GLU A 220 15.91 -10.90 37.07
CA GLU A 220 15.41 -9.96 36.06
C GLU A 220 14.62 -10.69 34.97
N LEU A 221 15.10 -11.85 34.50
CA LEU A 221 14.40 -12.65 33.50
C LEU A 221 13.04 -13.18 34.00
N LYS A 222 12.98 -13.58 35.28
CA LYS A 222 11.73 -14.01 35.93
C LYS A 222 10.73 -12.86 36.08
N GLU A 223 11.23 -11.68 36.41
CA GLU A 223 10.40 -10.48 36.53
C GLU A 223 9.84 -10.06 35.17
N ALA A 224 10.68 -10.02 34.14
CA ALA A 224 10.27 -9.74 32.76
C ALA A 224 9.23 -10.75 32.26
N LEU A 225 9.41 -12.04 32.57
CA LEU A 225 8.45 -13.10 32.23
C LEU A 225 7.11 -12.90 32.93
N ALA A 226 7.11 -12.55 34.22
CA ALA A 226 5.89 -12.26 34.98
C ALA A 226 5.16 -11.04 34.41
N GLN A 227 5.89 -9.98 34.03
CA GLN A 227 5.31 -8.80 33.39
C GLN A 227 4.71 -9.14 32.02
N ALA A 228 5.41 -9.92 31.19
CA ALA A 228 4.90 -10.35 29.88
C ALA A 228 3.63 -11.21 30.01
N GLN A 229 3.58 -12.13 30.98
CA GLN A 229 2.39 -12.93 31.26
C GLN A 229 1.20 -12.06 31.70
N HIS A 230 1.43 -11.09 32.59
CA HIS A 230 0.38 -10.17 33.01
C HIS A 230 -0.14 -9.31 31.84
N GLN A 231 0.76 -8.83 30.98
CA GLN A 231 0.38 -8.09 29.77
C GLN A 231 -0.45 -8.94 28.82
N LEU A 232 -0.08 -10.20 28.62
CA LEU A 232 -0.83 -11.15 27.80
C LEU A 232 -2.25 -11.35 28.33
N ILE A 233 -2.41 -11.68 29.62
CA ILE A 233 -3.71 -11.87 30.27
C ILE A 233 -4.57 -10.61 30.15
N THR A 234 -3.98 -9.44 30.37
CA THR A 234 -4.70 -8.16 30.26
C THR A 234 -5.13 -7.90 28.83
N SER A 235 -4.28 -8.19 27.84
CA SER A 235 -4.62 -8.02 26.42
C SER A 235 -5.72 -9.00 25.99
N GLU A 236 -5.66 -10.25 26.44
CA GLU A 236 -6.65 -11.29 26.16
C GLU A 236 -8.03 -10.91 26.70
N ALA A 237 -8.09 -10.39 27.94
CA ALA A 237 -9.33 -9.89 28.53
C ALA A 237 -9.97 -8.77 27.68
N ARG A 238 -9.15 -7.82 27.19
CA ARG A 238 -9.64 -6.74 26.31
C ARG A 238 -10.14 -7.28 24.96
N TYR A 239 -9.46 -8.28 24.39
CA TYR A 239 -9.91 -8.89 23.13
C TYR A 239 -11.26 -9.59 23.29
N VAL A 240 -11.45 -10.33 24.39
CA VAL A 240 -12.73 -11.01 24.68
C VAL A 240 -13.86 -10.01 24.88
N GLU A 241 -13.61 -8.90 25.59
CA GLU A 241 -14.59 -7.83 25.76
C GLU A 241 -14.96 -7.18 24.42
N ASN A 242 -13.97 -6.84 23.61
CA ASN A 242 -14.19 -6.26 22.29
C ASN A 242 -14.95 -7.21 21.35
N LEU A 243 -14.66 -8.50 21.41
CA LEU A 243 -15.38 -9.52 20.64
C LEU A 243 -16.84 -9.60 21.08
N SER A 244 -17.11 -9.62 22.39
CA SER A 244 -18.47 -9.61 22.92
C SER A 244 -19.23 -8.34 22.52
N ASP A 245 -18.59 -7.17 22.52
CA ASP A 245 -19.22 -5.92 22.09
C ASP A 245 -19.53 -5.94 20.58
N ALA A 246 -18.62 -6.47 19.76
CA ALA A 246 -18.84 -6.64 18.33
C ALA A 246 -20.01 -7.60 18.03
N GLU A 247 -20.10 -8.72 18.74
CA GLU A 247 -21.23 -9.66 18.63
C GLU A 247 -22.56 -9.01 18.99
N ARG A 248 -22.61 -8.19 20.05
CA ARG A 248 -23.83 -7.43 20.41
C ARG A 248 -24.23 -6.45 19.32
N ARG A 249 -23.27 -5.70 18.77
CA ARG A 249 -23.53 -4.76 17.66
C ARG A 249 -24.06 -5.47 16.43
N PHE A 250 -23.51 -6.64 16.12
CA PHE A 250 -23.97 -7.47 15.00
C PHE A 250 -25.42 -7.92 15.20
N GLU A 251 -25.80 -8.36 16.41
CA GLU A 251 -27.17 -8.79 16.69
C GLU A 251 -28.17 -7.60 16.62
N VAL A 252 -27.77 -6.41 17.07
CA VAL A 252 -28.56 -5.19 16.91
C VAL A 252 -28.79 -4.87 15.43
N LEU A 253 -27.74 -4.87 14.61
CA LEU A 253 -27.85 -4.62 13.17
C LEU A 253 -28.76 -5.63 12.47
N LYS A 254 -28.71 -6.90 12.90
CA LYS A 254 -29.58 -7.96 12.38
C LYS A 254 -31.06 -7.72 12.71
N LEU A 255 -31.35 -7.25 13.93
CA LEU A 255 -32.70 -6.83 14.34
C LEU A 255 -33.19 -5.61 13.56
N GLU A 256 -32.34 -4.60 13.37
CA GLU A 256 -32.67 -3.41 12.57
C GLU A 256 -32.96 -3.78 11.12
N HIS A 257 -32.11 -4.62 10.51
CA HIS A 257 -32.32 -5.14 9.16
C HIS A 257 -33.65 -5.91 9.03
N ALA A 258 -33.97 -6.79 9.99
CA ALA A 258 -35.24 -7.51 10.00
C ALA A 258 -36.45 -6.57 10.13
N SER A 259 -36.34 -5.53 10.96
CA SER A 259 -37.38 -4.50 11.10
C SER A 259 -37.59 -3.72 9.80
N ALA A 260 -36.51 -3.29 9.15
CA ALA A 260 -36.57 -2.59 7.87
C ALA A 260 -37.19 -3.46 6.75
N MET A 261 -36.84 -4.74 6.70
CA MET A 261 -37.44 -5.70 5.76
C MET A 261 -38.95 -5.83 5.98
N ASN A 262 -39.39 -5.98 7.23
CA ASN A 262 -40.81 -6.05 7.56
C ASN A 262 -41.56 -4.76 7.18
N GLN A 263 -40.94 -3.59 7.36
CA GLN A 263 -41.52 -2.30 6.94
C GLN A 263 -41.66 -2.23 5.42
N MET A 264 -40.63 -2.64 4.67
CA MET A 264 -40.68 -2.67 3.22
C MET A 264 -41.76 -3.62 2.71
N GLU A 265 -41.88 -4.81 3.29
CA GLU A 265 -42.92 -5.78 2.91
C GLU A 265 -44.34 -5.25 3.21
N ALA A 266 -44.51 -4.50 4.30
CA ALA A 266 -45.76 -3.82 4.60
C ALA A 266 -46.08 -2.75 3.56
N GLU A 267 -45.12 -1.93 3.14
CA GLU A 267 -45.32 -0.94 2.06
C GLU A 267 -45.62 -1.61 0.71
N ILE A 268 -44.90 -2.67 0.35
CA ILE A 268 -45.18 -3.48 -0.85
C ILE A 268 -46.62 -4.02 -0.81
N SER A 269 -47.07 -4.48 0.36
CA SER A 269 -48.43 -4.99 0.54
C SER A 269 -49.48 -3.89 0.39
N LYS A 270 -49.23 -2.67 0.90
CA LYS A 270 -50.10 -1.50 0.68
C LYS A 270 -50.20 -1.15 -0.80
N LEU A 271 -49.08 -1.12 -1.52
CA LEU A 271 -49.04 -0.83 -2.96
C LEU A 271 -49.78 -1.89 -3.77
N LYS A 272 -49.62 -3.18 -3.42
CA LYS A 272 -50.37 -4.29 -4.05
C LYS A 272 -51.88 -4.13 -3.88
N ASN A 273 -52.34 -3.69 -2.71
CA ASN A 273 -53.77 -3.48 -2.45
C ASN A 273 -54.34 -2.26 -3.20
N LEU A 274 -53.52 -1.24 -3.50
CA LEU A 274 -53.93 -0.05 -4.26
C LEU A 274 -53.98 -0.30 -5.78
N SER A 275 -53.14 -1.20 -6.30
CA SER A 275 -53.07 -1.55 -7.73
C SER A 275 -54.43 -1.90 -8.37
N PRO A 276 -55.24 -2.83 -7.83
CA PRO A 276 -56.55 -3.14 -8.42
C PRO A 276 -57.56 -2.00 -8.30
N ILE A 277 -57.47 -1.16 -7.26
CA ILE A 277 -58.35 0.01 -7.07
C ILE A 277 -58.06 1.08 -8.13
N LEU A 278 -56.77 1.34 -8.39
CA LEU A 278 -56.33 2.23 -9.46
C LEU A 278 -56.76 1.71 -10.83
N LEU A 279 -56.57 0.42 -11.11
CA LEU A 279 -57.02 -0.19 -12.37
C LEU A 279 -58.54 -0.08 -12.57
N HIS A 280 -59.34 -0.21 -11.51
CA HIS A 280 -60.79 -0.08 -11.59
C HIS A 280 -61.23 1.39 -11.82
N LEU A 281 -60.55 2.36 -11.19
CA LEU A 281 -60.77 3.79 -11.42
C LEU A 281 -60.40 4.20 -12.86
N PHE A 282 -59.29 3.70 -13.39
CA PHE A 282 -58.88 3.94 -14.78
C PHE A 282 -59.85 3.30 -15.79
N SER A 283 -60.38 2.11 -15.51
CA SER A 283 -61.39 1.46 -16.36
C SER A 283 -62.72 2.22 -16.36
N SER A 284 -63.14 2.80 -15.23
CA SER A 284 -64.36 3.62 -15.14
C SER A 284 -64.23 5.03 -15.74
N LEU A 285 -63.01 5.52 -16.02
CA LEU A 285 -62.78 6.84 -16.62
C LEU A 285 -62.69 6.82 -18.16
N VAL A 286 -62.65 5.63 -18.76
CA VAL A 286 -62.47 5.41 -20.22
C VAL A 286 -63.80 5.06 -20.93
N ILE A 287 -64.94 5.12 -20.22
CA ILE A 287 -66.30 4.99 -20.79
C ILE A 287 -66.98 6.35 -20.76
#